data_AF-A0A5B2V7W1-F1
#
_entry.id   AF-A0A5B2V7W1-F1
#
_cell.length_a   1.000
_cell.length_b   1.000
_cell.length_c   1.000
_cell.angle_alpha   90.00
_cell.angle_beta   90.00
_cell.angle_gamma   90.00
#
_symmetry.space_group_name_H-M   'P 1'
#
loop_
_entity.id
_entity.type
_entity.pdbx_description
1 polymer ?
#
loop_
_entity_poly.entity_id
_entity_poly.type
_entity_poly.pdbx_seq_one_letter_code
_entity_poly.pdbx_strand_id
1 'polypeptide(L)'
;MKRIVVLAGLGLMASVVGASAQEGVFMKDVLSSMGLVPGERPQIDYRERAPLVVPPSPTLRTPVAPNAAEANGGWPADQDLVRERRRQREAAIPETERERRRMNDQNPRISIDEVRSGRVQGAATRDPMPHRPDSGREASGWLHPDVLRSQGTVPEQTYVSGAEPERRSLTEPPSGLRRPDPRAPIRATRDLPGSLEDEASPGAYNRQQAERARR
;
A
#
# COMPACT_ATOMS: atom_id res chain seq x y z
N MET A 1 -51.06 -3.18 96.42
CA MET A 1 -50.43 -2.54 97.61
C MET A 1 -49.47 -1.45 97.14
N LYS A 2 -49.57 -0.25 97.75
CA LYS A 2 -48.55 0.83 97.91
C LYS A 2 -48.15 1.65 96.65
N ARG A 3 -48.63 2.91 96.51
CA ARG A 3 -48.04 4.25 96.88
C ARG A 3 -47.34 4.91 95.67
N ILE A 4 -47.93 5.92 94.99
CA ILE A 4 -47.96 7.39 95.25
C ILE A 4 -46.58 8.07 95.11
N VAL A 5 -46.29 8.71 93.95
CA VAL A 5 -46.24 10.18 93.60
C VAL A 5 -44.94 10.90 94.03
N VAL A 6 -44.30 11.66 93.11
CA VAL A 6 -43.95 13.12 93.21
C VAL A 6 -42.77 13.57 92.29
N LEU A 7 -43.05 14.58 91.43
CA LEU A 7 -42.27 15.75 90.93
C LEU A 7 -40.83 15.55 90.39
N ALA A 8 -40.29 16.28 89.40
CA ALA A 8 -40.66 17.41 88.55
C ALA A 8 -39.54 17.53 87.50
N GLY A 9 -39.79 18.09 86.31
CA GLY A 9 -38.68 18.50 85.46
C GLY A 9 -39.00 18.75 84.00
N LEU A 10 -39.49 19.96 83.71
CA LEU A 10 -39.07 20.81 82.59
C LEU A 10 -39.07 20.20 81.17
N GLY A 11 -39.96 20.68 80.30
CA GLY A 11 -39.74 20.52 78.86
C GLY A 11 -40.96 20.78 77.99
N LEU A 12 -41.14 22.05 77.63
CA LEU A 12 -41.82 22.58 76.45
C LEU A 12 -42.59 21.62 75.52
N MET A 13 -43.87 21.94 75.38
CA MET A 13 -44.62 22.06 74.12
C MET A 13 -44.78 20.86 73.18
N ALA A 14 -46.05 20.52 73.04
CA ALA A 14 -46.72 19.81 71.97
C ALA A 14 -46.16 20.00 70.55
N SER A 15 -46.13 18.86 69.84
CA SER A 15 -46.48 18.65 68.43
C SER A 15 -45.77 19.48 67.36
N VAL A 16 -44.99 18.81 66.49
CA VAL A 16 -45.19 18.78 65.02
C VAL A 16 -44.04 18.04 64.31
N VAL A 17 -44.45 17.08 63.47
CA VAL A 17 -43.81 16.63 62.21
C VAL A 17 -42.67 15.62 62.30
N GLY A 18 -43.04 14.37 61.98
CA GLY A 18 -42.16 13.50 61.21
C GLY A 18 -42.09 14.00 59.77
N ALA A 19 -40.89 14.32 59.31
CA ALA A 19 -40.55 14.50 57.90
C ALA A 19 -39.03 14.41 57.77
N SER A 20 -38.47 13.20 57.67
CA SER A 20 -37.04 13.04 57.37
C SER A 20 -36.74 11.91 56.39
N ALA A 21 -37.78 11.31 55.79
CA ALA A 21 -37.62 10.29 54.74
C ALA A 21 -37.72 10.88 53.33
N GLN A 22 -38.52 11.94 53.14
CA GLN A 22 -38.71 12.61 51.85
C GLN A 22 -37.56 13.54 51.49
N GLU A 23 -36.91 14.15 52.49
CA GLU A 23 -35.85 15.13 52.29
C GLU A 23 -34.55 14.49 51.78
N GLY A 24 -34.29 13.22 52.12
CA GLY A 24 -33.15 12.46 51.60
C GLY A 24 -33.28 12.12 50.11
N VAL A 25 -34.49 11.89 49.60
CA VAL A 25 -34.74 11.62 48.17
C VAL A 25 -34.64 12.92 47.37
N PHE A 26 -35.22 14.01 47.89
CA PHE A 26 -35.13 15.33 47.26
C PHE A 26 -33.69 15.84 47.19
N MET A 27 -32.93 15.74 48.30
CA MET A 27 -31.53 16.15 48.31
C MET A 27 -30.66 15.27 47.41
N LYS A 28 -30.95 13.97 47.30
CA LYS A 28 -30.30 13.05 46.33
C LYS A 28 -30.58 13.46 44.88
N ASP A 29 -31.81 13.83 44.55
CA ASP A 29 -32.19 14.26 43.19
C ASP A 29 -31.53 15.61 42.82
N VAL A 30 -31.49 16.56 43.75
CA VAL A 30 -30.81 17.85 43.53
C VAL A 30 -29.30 17.64 43.37
N LEU A 31 -28.67 16.85 44.23
CA LEU A 31 -27.24 16.53 44.12
C LEU A 31 -26.92 15.69 42.88
N SER A 32 -27.85 14.85 42.44
CA SER A 32 -27.76 14.11 41.18
C SER A 32 -27.89 15.03 39.96
N SER A 33 -28.79 16.02 40.00
CA SER A 33 -28.96 17.02 38.93
C SER A 33 -27.72 17.90 38.77
N MET A 34 -27.01 18.15 39.88
CA MET A 34 -25.77 18.91 39.91
C MET A 34 -24.53 18.06 39.57
N GLY A 35 -24.71 16.74 39.35
CA GLY A 35 -23.64 15.82 38.96
C GLY A 35 -22.68 15.44 40.11
N LEU A 36 -23.00 15.78 41.36
CA LEU A 36 -22.18 15.47 42.54
C LEU A 36 -22.37 14.04 43.02
N VAL A 37 -23.57 13.49 42.84
CA VAL A 37 -23.93 12.11 43.19
C VAL A 37 -24.40 11.40 41.93
N PRO A 38 -23.96 10.15 41.66
CA PRO A 38 -24.49 9.41 40.54
C PRO A 38 -25.99 9.18 40.74
N GLY A 39 -26.79 9.64 39.78
CA GLY A 39 -28.24 9.47 39.78
C GLY A 39 -28.67 8.02 39.78
N GLU A 40 -29.95 7.82 40.06
CA GLU A 40 -30.57 6.50 40.12
C GLU A 40 -30.43 5.83 38.74
N ARG A 41 -29.51 4.85 38.67
CA ARG A 41 -29.24 4.14 37.42
C ARG A 41 -30.39 3.18 37.17
N PRO A 42 -30.94 3.11 35.94
CA PRO A 42 -31.96 2.13 35.63
C PRO A 42 -31.44 0.73 35.94
N GLN A 43 -32.27 -0.10 36.56
CA GLN A 43 -31.92 -1.47 36.88
C GLN A 43 -31.66 -2.22 35.57
N ILE A 44 -30.40 -2.58 35.34
CA ILE A 44 -30.01 -3.29 34.13
C ILE A 44 -30.52 -4.72 34.28
N ASP A 45 -31.45 -5.12 33.42
CA ASP A 45 -31.88 -6.51 33.29
C ASP A 45 -30.73 -7.33 32.72
N TYR A 46 -29.89 -7.86 33.61
CA TYR A 46 -28.82 -8.76 33.25
C TYR A 46 -29.41 -10.08 32.80
N ARG A 47 -29.34 -10.33 31.49
CA ARG A 47 -29.55 -11.66 30.94
C ARG A 47 -28.21 -12.39 30.88
N GLU A 48 -28.26 -13.68 31.17
CA GLU A 48 -27.12 -14.56 31.01
C GLU A 48 -26.63 -14.47 29.55
N ARG A 49 -25.36 -14.09 29.38
CA ARG A 49 -24.72 -14.12 28.07
C ARG A 49 -24.30 -15.55 27.79
N ALA A 50 -24.36 -15.96 26.53
CA ALA A 50 -23.82 -17.26 26.13
C ALA A 50 -22.36 -17.40 26.62
N PRO A 51 -21.95 -18.59 27.06
CA PRO A 51 -20.60 -18.80 27.58
C PRO A 51 -19.56 -18.50 26.49
N LEU A 52 -18.43 -17.93 26.91
CA LEU A 52 -17.33 -17.59 26.00
C LEU A 52 -16.73 -18.89 25.44
N VAL A 53 -16.82 -19.08 24.12
CA VAL A 53 -16.20 -20.21 23.43
C VAL A 53 -14.71 -19.95 23.32
N VAL A 54 -13.92 -20.72 24.07
CA VAL A 54 -12.46 -20.67 24.02
C VAL A 54 -11.98 -21.39 22.75
N PRO A 55 -11.06 -20.81 21.98
CA PRO A 55 -10.51 -21.48 20.80
C PRO A 55 -9.77 -22.78 21.18
N PRO A 56 -9.75 -23.80 20.30
CA PRO A 56 -9.21 -25.14 20.59
C PRO A 56 -7.74 -25.17 21.02
N SER A 57 -6.97 -24.14 20.70
CA SER A 57 -5.58 -24.00 21.13
C SER A 57 -5.35 -22.59 21.71
N PRO A 58 -4.82 -22.48 22.94
CA PRO A 58 -4.49 -21.19 23.55
C PRO A 58 -3.14 -20.63 23.06
N THR A 59 -2.47 -21.32 22.14
CA THR A 59 -1.19 -20.87 21.57
C THR A 59 -1.42 -19.72 20.61
N LEU A 60 -1.22 -18.51 21.12
CA LEU A 60 -1.10 -17.32 20.29
C LEU A 60 0.13 -17.46 19.40
N ARG A 61 0.00 -16.99 18.15
CA ARG A 61 1.17 -16.87 17.27
C ARG A 61 2.18 -15.94 17.95
N THR A 62 3.46 -16.29 17.87
CA THR A 62 4.52 -15.43 18.41
C THR A 62 4.39 -14.03 17.79
N PRO A 63 4.48 -12.96 18.62
CA PRO A 63 4.44 -11.61 18.11
C PRO A 63 5.56 -11.43 17.08
N VAL A 64 5.22 -10.76 15.98
CA VAL A 64 6.19 -10.48 14.93
C VAL A 64 7.28 -9.59 15.51
N ALA A 65 8.54 -9.85 15.17
CA ALA A 65 9.67 -9.05 15.64
C ALA A 65 9.41 -7.55 15.37
N PRO A 66 9.86 -6.64 16.26
CA PRO A 66 9.57 -5.20 16.14
C PRO A 66 10.01 -4.61 14.80
N ASN A 67 10.98 -5.23 14.13
CA ASN A 67 11.56 -4.76 12.87
C ASN A 67 10.92 -5.42 11.63
N ALA A 68 9.88 -6.23 11.80
CA ALA A 68 9.29 -6.96 10.69
C ALA A 68 8.48 -6.07 9.73
N ALA A 69 8.06 -4.89 10.18
CA ALA A 69 7.53 -3.86 9.29
C ALA A 69 8.62 -3.33 8.35
N GLU A 70 9.87 -3.15 8.84
CA GLU A 70 11.01 -2.74 8.01
C GLU A 70 11.49 -3.85 7.06
N ALA A 71 11.30 -5.12 7.44
CA ALA A 71 11.66 -6.27 6.61
C ALA A 71 10.63 -6.59 5.51
N ASN A 72 9.42 -6.06 5.62
CA ASN A 72 8.40 -6.21 4.58
C ASN A 72 8.69 -5.25 3.43
N GLY A 73 9.40 -5.72 2.41
CA GLY A 73 9.73 -4.97 1.19
C GLY A 73 8.54 -4.52 0.33
N GLY A 74 7.30 -4.68 0.80
CA GLY A 74 6.10 -4.18 0.15
C GLY A 74 5.70 -2.75 0.57
N TRP A 75 6.26 -2.22 1.66
CA TRP A 75 5.99 -0.85 2.11
C TRP A 75 7.14 0.11 1.76
N PRO A 76 6.85 1.35 1.34
CA PRO A 76 7.87 2.39 1.21
C PRO A 76 8.61 2.60 2.54
N ALA A 77 9.92 2.84 2.46
CA ALA A 77 10.69 3.20 3.64
C ALA A 77 10.19 4.54 4.22
N ASP A 78 9.94 4.58 5.52
CA ASP A 78 9.56 5.80 6.22
C ASP A 78 10.75 6.78 6.27
N GLN A 79 10.57 7.94 5.65
CA GLN A 79 11.61 8.96 5.54
C GLN A 79 11.97 9.58 6.89
N ASP A 80 11.05 9.61 7.85
CA ASP A 80 11.32 10.16 9.17
C ASP A 80 12.19 9.21 10.00
N LEU A 81 11.92 7.90 9.96
CA LEU A 81 12.82 6.89 10.54
C LEU A 81 14.20 6.88 9.89
N VAL A 82 14.27 7.08 8.57
CA VAL A 82 15.55 7.21 7.85
C VAL A 82 16.31 8.45 8.32
N ARG A 83 15.64 9.59 8.50
CA ARG A 83 16.24 10.82 9.02
C ARG A 83 16.71 10.67 10.46
N GLU A 84 15.92 10.04 11.32
CA GLU A 84 16.29 9.77 12.71
C GLU A 84 17.51 8.85 12.80
N ARG A 85 17.51 7.75 12.05
CA ARG A 85 18.64 6.82 11.98
C ARG A 85 19.90 7.51 11.45
N ARG A 86 19.76 8.41 10.46
CA ARG A 86 20.88 9.23 9.96
C ARG A 86 21.41 10.16 11.05
N ARG A 87 20.55 10.88 11.77
CA ARG A 87 20.94 11.77 12.88
C ARG A 87 21.65 11.01 13.99
N GLN A 88 21.15 9.83 14.38
CA GLN A 88 21.80 8.99 15.39
C GLN A 88 23.19 8.52 14.94
N ARG A 89 23.34 8.16 13.65
CA ARG A 89 24.64 7.79 13.08
C ARG A 89 25.60 8.97 13.07
N GLU A 90 25.16 10.13 12.61
CA GLU A 90 25.96 11.36 12.64
C GLU A 90 26.37 11.71 14.08
N ALA A 91 25.45 11.54 15.05
CA ALA A 91 25.67 11.72 16.49
C ALA A 91 26.63 10.69 17.12
N ALA A 92 26.83 9.52 16.50
CA ALA A 92 27.78 8.50 16.96
C ALA A 92 29.21 8.69 16.40
N ILE A 93 29.39 9.53 15.37
CA ILE A 93 30.73 9.83 14.81
C ILE A 93 31.57 10.61 15.83
N PRO A 94 32.83 10.20 16.13
CA PRO A 94 33.73 10.93 17.02
C PRO A 94 34.01 12.37 16.53
N GLU A 95 34.17 13.32 17.45
CA GLU A 95 34.39 14.74 17.13
C GLU A 95 35.64 14.97 16.25
N THR A 96 36.69 14.17 16.41
CA THR A 96 37.90 14.23 15.57
C THR A 96 37.62 13.93 14.10
N GLU A 97 36.72 13.00 13.82
CA GLU A 97 36.29 12.65 12.47
C GLU A 97 35.29 13.68 11.93
N ARG A 98 34.44 14.27 12.79
CA ARG A 98 33.54 15.37 12.40
C ARG A 98 34.31 16.64 12.02
N GLU A 99 35.34 16.99 12.79
CA GLU A 99 36.19 18.14 12.54
C GLU A 99 36.97 17.97 11.23
N ARG A 100 37.56 16.79 11.01
CA ARG A 100 38.20 16.44 9.73
C ARG A 100 37.25 16.53 8.54
N ARG A 101 35.99 16.15 8.71
CA ARG A 101 34.96 16.25 7.66
C ARG A 101 34.60 17.71 7.36
N ARG A 102 34.49 18.57 8.40
CA ARG A 102 34.23 20.02 8.25
C ARG A 102 35.42 20.80 7.69
N MET A 103 36.65 20.39 7.99
CA MET A 103 37.85 21.05 7.48
C MET A 103 38.17 20.65 6.03
N ASN A 104 37.59 19.55 5.54
CA ASN A 104 37.92 18.96 4.25
C ASN A 104 36.68 18.88 3.35
N ASP A 105 35.91 19.97 3.30
CA ASP A 105 34.62 20.09 2.60
C ASP A 105 34.70 19.71 1.10
N GLN A 106 35.89 19.77 0.50
CA GLN A 106 36.10 19.40 -0.90
C GLN A 106 36.49 17.92 -1.10
N ASN A 107 36.93 17.21 -0.06
CA ASN A 107 37.28 15.79 -0.14
C ASN A 107 37.09 15.07 1.20
N PRO A 108 35.84 14.86 1.65
CA PRO A 108 35.58 14.10 2.86
C PRO A 108 36.01 12.64 2.63
N ARG A 109 36.94 12.15 3.46
CA ARG A 109 37.30 10.73 3.46
C ARG A 109 36.07 9.91 3.87
N ILE A 110 35.63 9.01 3.00
CA ILE A 110 34.49 8.13 3.25
C ILE A 110 34.91 7.04 4.24
N SER A 111 34.14 6.83 5.31
CA SER A 111 34.42 5.78 6.29
C SER A 111 34.12 4.38 5.72
N ILE A 112 34.76 3.35 6.27
CA ILE A 112 34.56 1.96 5.79
C ILE A 112 33.09 1.51 5.91
N ASP A 113 32.38 1.99 6.94
CA ASP A 113 30.98 1.65 7.18
C ASP A 113 30.05 2.37 6.20
N GLU A 114 30.41 3.57 5.78
CA GLU A 114 29.70 4.34 4.75
C GLU A 114 29.87 3.67 3.38
N VAL A 115 31.08 3.22 3.03
CA VAL A 115 31.32 2.38 1.85
C VAL A 115 30.52 1.08 1.90
N ARG A 116 30.44 0.42 3.06
CA ARG A 116 29.66 -0.81 3.24
C ARG A 116 28.16 -0.57 3.12
N SER A 117 27.66 0.57 3.60
CA SER A 117 26.22 0.90 3.57
C SER A 117 25.68 1.10 2.15
N GLY A 118 26.51 1.54 1.21
CA GLY A 118 26.15 1.66 -0.21
C GLY A 118 26.25 0.35 -1.00
N ARG A 119 26.70 -0.75 -0.38
CA ARG A 119 26.85 -2.04 -1.06
C ARG A 119 25.49 -2.73 -1.17
N VAL A 120 24.95 -2.78 -2.38
CA VAL A 120 23.76 -3.59 -2.72
C VAL A 120 24.19 -5.06 -2.81
N GLN A 121 23.55 -5.95 -2.05
CA GLN A 121 23.77 -7.39 -2.18
C GLN A 121 23.36 -7.85 -3.59
N GLY A 122 24.28 -8.52 -4.30
CA GLY A 122 24.06 -8.96 -5.69
C GLY A 122 24.52 -7.98 -6.76
N ALA A 123 25.01 -6.78 -6.40
CA ALA A 123 25.76 -5.94 -7.33
C ALA A 123 27.14 -6.57 -7.57
N ALA A 124 27.22 -7.50 -8.52
CA ALA A 124 28.49 -7.92 -9.09
C ALA A 124 29.24 -6.67 -9.55
N THR A 125 30.58 -6.66 -9.40
CA THR A 125 31.45 -5.74 -10.13
C THR A 125 31.03 -5.82 -11.59
N ARG A 126 30.31 -4.81 -12.08
CA ARG A 126 29.93 -4.74 -13.49
C ARG A 126 31.24 -4.85 -14.27
N ASP A 127 31.27 -5.75 -15.25
CA ASP A 127 32.26 -5.70 -16.33
C ASP A 127 32.46 -4.23 -16.74
N PRO A 128 33.69 -3.79 -17.05
CA PRO A 128 33.94 -2.40 -17.43
C PRO A 128 32.94 -2.04 -18.53
N MET A 129 31.95 -1.18 -18.20
CA MET A 129 31.00 -0.73 -19.19
C MET A 129 31.81 -0.08 -20.31
N PRO A 130 31.49 -0.34 -21.58
CA PRO A 130 32.08 0.41 -22.67
C PRO A 130 31.81 1.89 -22.38
N HIS A 131 32.88 2.70 -22.44
CA HIS A 131 32.81 4.14 -22.23
C HIS A 131 31.61 4.72 -22.96
N ARG A 132 30.72 5.38 -22.24
CA ARG A 132 29.72 6.28 -22.83
C ARG A 132 30.51 7.39 -23.53
N PRO A 133 30.46 7.51 -24.86
CA PRO A 133 31.15 8.61 -25.53
C PRO A 133 30.48 9.91 -25.12
N ASP A 134 31.27 10.84 -24.61
CA ASP A 134 30.90 12.19 -24.13
C ASP A 134 30.46 13.14 -25.28
N SER A 135 30.00 12.60 -26.39
CA SER A 135 29.61 13.40 -27.55
C SER A 135 28.09 13.41 -27.68
N GLY A 136 27.49 14.59 -27.51
CA GLY A 136 26.05 14.84 -27.64
C GLY A 136 25.45 14.54 -29.02
N ARG A 137 26.21 13.93 -29.95
CA ARG A 137 25.67 13.37 -31.20
C ARG A 137 24.84 12.11 -30.94
N GLU A 138 25.17 11.34 -29.90
CA GLU A 138 24.44 10.11 -29.55
C GLU A 138 23.30 10.32 -28.54
N ALA A 139 23.19 11.53 -27.99
CA ALA A 139 22.03 11.98 -27.20
C ALA A 139 20.86 12.45 -28.09
N SER A 140 21.08 12.54 -29.42
CA SER A 140 19.98 12.68 -30.36
C SER A 140 19.19 11.36 -30.36
N GLY A 141 17.87 11.42 -30.23
CA GLY A 141 16.97 10.25 -30.19
C GLY A 141 16.90 9.44 -31.49
N TRP A 142 17.97 9.48 -32.28
CA TRP A 142 18.12 8.81 -33.56
C TRP A 142 18.78 7.46 -33.26
N LEU A 143 17.96 6.41 -33.24
CA LEU A 143 18.45 5.05 -33.09
C LEU A 143 19.39 4.71 -34.26
N HIS A 144 20.57 4.17 -33.95
CA HIS A 144 21.52 3.71 -34.96
C HIS A 144 20.85 2.63 -35.83
N PRO A 145 21.06 2.61 -37.17
CA PRO A 145 20.41 1.65 -38.07
C PRO A 145 20.66 0.19 -37.69
N ASP A 146 21.80 -0.13 -37.07
CA ASP A 146 22.08 -1.48 -36.60
C ASP A 146 21.23 -1.87 -35.38
N VAL A 147 20.84 -0.90 -34.54
CA VAL A 147 19.90 -1.13 -33.43
C VAL A 147 18.52 -1.45 -33.99
N LEU A 148 18.06 -0.70 -35.00
CA LEU A 148 16.78 -0.98 -35.68
C LEU A 148 16.79 -2.35 -36.36
N ARG A 149 17.92 -2.75 -36.97
CA ARG A 149 18.07 -4.08 -37.58
C ARG A 149 18.09 -5.20 -36.53
N SER A 150 18.70 -4.95 -35.36
CA SER A 150 18.73 -5.91 -34.25
C SER A 150 17.39 -6.10 -33.57
N GLN A 151 16.51 -5.08 -33.59
CA GLN A 151 15.17 -5.16 -33.02
C GLN A 151 14.22 -6.07 -33.82
N GLY A 152 14.64 -6.49 -35.02
CA GLY A 152 13.92 -7.47 -35.84
C GLY A 152 12.60 -6.93 -36.39
N THR A 153 12.21 -7.45 -37.56
CA THR A 153 10.84 -7.32 -38.02
C THR A 153 9.95 -8.17 -37.12
N VAL A 154 8.99 -7.56 -36.43
CA VAL A 154 7.94 -8.29 -35.71
C VAL A 154 7.26 -9.21 -36.74
N PRO A 155 7.21 -10.53 -36.52
CA PRO A 155 6.56 -11.43 -37.47
C PRO A 155 5.11 -11.03 -37.60
N GLU A 156 4.68 -10.80 -38.85
CA GLU A 156 3.29 -10.58 -39.18
C GLU A 156 2.49 -11.79 -38.70
N GLN A 157 1.56 -11.55 -37.76
CA GLN A 157 0.79 -12.63 -37.17
C GLN A 157 -0.28 -13.08 -38.17
N THR A 158 0.02 -14.15 -38.90
CA THR A 158 -0.98 -14.80 -39.76
C THR A 158 -2.02 -15.49 -38.88
N TYR A 159 -3.18 -14.85 -38.73
CA TYR A 159 -4.30 -15.45 -38.02
C TYR A 159 -5.00 -16.49 -38.89
N VAL A 160 -5.17 -17.70 -38.36
CA VAL A 160 -5.95 -18.75 -39.02
C VAL A 160 -7.44 -18.49 -38.77
N SER A 161 -8.22 -18.39 -39.85
CA SER A 161 -9.67 -18.20 -39.75
C SER A 161 -10.32 -19.36 -38.98
N GLY A 162 -11.03 -19.04 -37.89
CA GLY A 162 -11.76 -20.00 -37.06
C GLY A 162 -11.02 -20.52 -35.82
N ALA A 163 -9.72 -20.23 -35.67
CA ALA A 163 -8.95 -20.52 -34.46
C ALA A 163 -8.78 -19.24 -33.62
N GLU A 164 -8.91 -19.36 -32.30
CA GLU A 164 -8.74 -18.22 -31.40
C GLU A 164 -7.25 -17.95 -31.15
N PRO A 165 -6.77 -16.71 -31.34
CA PRO A 165 -5.40 -16.33 -30.99
C PRO A 165 -5.17 -16.38 -29.49
N GLU A 166 -3.98 -16.81 -29.07
CA GLU A 166 -3.59 -16.80 -27.66
C GLU A 166 -3.61 -15.38 -27.09
N ARG A 167 -4.03 -15.26 -25.82
CA ARG A 167 -4.10 -14.00 -25.10
C ARG A 167 -2.70 -13.52 -24.74
N ARG A 168 -2.29 -12.36 -25.27
CA ARG A 168 -0.96 -11.76 -25.06
C ARG A 168 -0.96 -10.66 -24.01
N SER A 169 -2.10 -10.00 -23.75
CA SER A 169 -2.16 -8.92 -22.77
C SER A 169 -3.44 -8.94 -21.93
N LEU A 170 -3.39 -8.23 -20.79
CA LEU A 170 -4.51 -8.16 -19.86
C LEU A 170 -5.72 -7.37 -20.42
N THR A 171 -5.47 -6.50 -21.40
CA THR A 171 -6.49 -5.70 -22.10
C THR A 171 -7.23 -6.51 -23.15
N GLU A 172 -6.69 -7.66 -23.57
CA GLU A 172 -7.38 -8.55 -24.48
C GLU A 172 -8.45 -9.36 -23.74
N PRO A 173 -9.59 -9.65 -24.41
CA PRO A 173 -10.65 -10.44 -23.82
C PRO A 173 -10.14 -11.84 -23.42
N PRO A 174 -10.76 -12.47 -22.41
CA PRO A 174 -10.45 -13.85 -22.04
C PRO A 174 -10.71 -14.81 -23.21
N SER A 175 -10.00 -15.95 -23.18
CA SER A 175 -10.17 -17.01 -24.17
C SER A 175 -11.63 -17.47 -24.26
N GLY A 176 -12.11 -17.67 -25.48
CA GLY A 176 -13.45 -18.10 -25.86
C GLY A 176 -14.26 -16.98 -26.52
N LEU A 177 -13.89 -15.72 -26.32
CA LEU A 177 -14.67 -14.56 -26.77
C LEU A 177 -14.21 -13.98 -28.11
N ARG A 178 -13.02 -14.36 -28.59
CA ARG A 178 -12.55 -13.94 -29.94
C ARG A 178 -13.03 -14.86 -31.05
N ARG A 179 -13.69 -15.97 -30.72
CA ARG A 179 -14.27 -16.87 -31.72
C ARG A 179 -15.59 -16.28 -32.22
N PRO A 180 -15.80 -16.16 -33.55
CA PRO A 180 -17.13 -15.82 -34.06
C PRO A 180 -18.13 -16.90 -33.64
N ASP A 181 -19.35 -16.50 -33.29
CA ASP A 181 -20.42 -17.44 -32.97
C ASP A 181 -20.64 -18.39 -34.16
N PRO A 182 -20.55 -19.72 -33.97
CA PRO A 182 -20.76 -20.68 -35.06
C PRO A 182 -22.14 -20.59 -35.70
N ARG A 183 -23.12 -19.95 -35.05
CA ARG A 183 -24.48 -19.74 -35.56
C ARG A 183 -24.72 -18.33 -36.09
N ALA A 184 -23.77 -17.41 -35.95
CA ALA A 184 -23.91 -16.09 -36.55
C ALA A 184 -23.77 -16.20 -38.08
N PRO A 185 -24.65 -15.55 -38.86
CA PRO A 185 -24.50 -15.51 -40.31
C PRO A 185 -23.22 -14.76 -40.66
N ILE A 186 -22.19 -15.49 -41.11
CA ILE A 186 -21.00 -14.89 -41.70
C ILE A 186 -21.44 -14.30 -43.02
N ARG A 187 -21.60 -12.97 -43.07
CA ARG A 187 -21.76 -12.26 -44.35
C ARG A 187 -20.44 -12.48 -45.09
N ALA A 188 -20.44 -13.34 -46.10
CA ALA A 188 -19.34 -13.43 -47.04
C ALA A 188 -19.10 -12.02 -47.56
N THR A 189 -18.00 -11.40 -47.15
CA THR A 189 -17.53 -10.19 -47.78
C THR A 189 -17.25 -10.58 -49.21
N ARG A 190 -18.16 -10.15 -50.07
CA ARG A 190 -17.96 -10.05 -51.51
C ARG A 190 -16.55 -9.50 -51.73
N ASP A 191 -15.79 -10.21 -52.55
CA ASP A 191 -14.46 -9.85 -53.07
C ASP A 191 -13.24 -10.33 -52.24
N LEU A 192 -12.87 -11.61 -52.38
CA LEU A 192 -11.46 -11.94 -52.61
C LEU A 192 -11.25 -12.24 -54.10
N PRO A 193 -11.07 -11.22 -54.96
CA PRO A 193 -10.18 -11.39 -56.08
C PRO A 193 -8.79 -11.68 -55.49
N GLY A 194 -8.02 -12.57 -56.15
CA GLY A 194 -6.62 -12.77 -55.80
C GLY A 194 -5.94 -11.41 -55.60
N SER A 195 -5.14 -11.30 -54.54
CA SER A 195 -4.33 -10.14 -54.15
C SER A 195 -4.49 -8.97 -55.12
N LEU A 196 -5.33 -8.00 -54.77
CA LEU A 196 -5.23 -6.67 -55.36
C LEU A 196 -3.82 -6.20 -55.03
N GLU A 197 -2.88 -6.47 -55.95
CA GLU A 197 -1.54 -5.94 -55.87
C GLU A 197 -1.72 -4.44 -55.92
N ASP A 198 -1.53 -3.80 -54.78
CA ASP A 198 -1.58 -2.35 -54.69
C ASP A 198 -0.48 -1.83 -55.61
N GLU A 199 -0.84 -1.24 -56.76
CA GLU A 199 0.11 -0.78 -57.78
C GLU A 199 1.08 0.28 -57.21
N ALA A 200 0.70 0.91 -56.09
CA ALA A 200 1.52 1.83 -55.31
C ALA A 200 2.44 1.15 -54.28
N SER A 201 2.44 -0.18 -54.17
CA SER A 201 3.31 -0.90 -53.22
C SER A 201 4.78 -0.86 -53.68
N PRO A 202 5.74 -0.64 -52.76
CA PRO A 202 7.17 -0.63 -53.10
C PRO A 202 7.66 -1.93 -53.75
N GLY A 203 7.05 -3.06 -53.40
CA GLY A 203 7.37 -4.37 -53.99
C GLY A 203 6.99 -4.47 -55.46
N ALA A 204 5.81 -3.98 -55.85
CA ALA A 204 5.36 -3.97 -57.25
C ALA A 204 6.24 -3.06 -58.12
N TYR A 205 6.63 -1.88 -57.59
CA TYR A 205 7.56 -0.97 -58.27
C TYR A 205 8.91 -1.64 -58.58
N ASN A 206 9.49 -2.34 -57.61
CA ASN A 206 10.78 -3.02 -57.79
C ASN A 206 10.71 -4.14 -58.84
N ARG A 207 9.60 -4.90 -58.90
CA ARG A 207 9.37 -5.92 -59.94
C ARG A 207 9.27 -5.28 -61.33
N GLN A 208 8.53 -4.18 -61.45
CA GLN A 208 8.38 -3.44 -62.70
C GLN A 208 9.72 -2.87 -63.21
N GLN A 209 10.57 -2.36 -62.32
CA GLN A 209 11.91 -1.91 -62.67
C GLN A 209 12.80 -3.06 -63.13
N ALA A 210 12.72 -4.22 -62.47
CA ALA A 210 13.48 -5.42 -62.85
C ALA A 210 13.06 -5.96 -64.24
N GLU A 211 11.77 -5.89 -64.58
CA GLU A 211 11.27 -6.28 -65.91
C GLU A 211 11.72 -5.31 -67.00
N ARG A 212 11.71 -4.00 -66.72
CA ARG A 212 12.24 -2.99 -67.65
C ARG A 212 13.73 -3.17 -67.92
N ALA A 213 14.50 -3.57 -66.91
CA ALA A 213 15.93 -3.85 -67.06
C ALA A 213 16.24 -5.13 -67.85
N ARG A 214 15.25 -6.03 -68.03
CA ARG A 214 15.38 -7.29 -68.78
C ARG A 214 14.94 -7.19 -70.24
N ARG A 215 14.48 -6.03 -70.68
CA ARG A 215 14.00 -5.77 -72.03
C ARG A 215 14.98 -4.87 -72.78
#